data_AF-A0A354Q3Z6-F1
#
_entry.id   AF-A0A354Q3Z6-F1
#
_cell.length_a   1.000
_cell.length_b   1.000
_cell.length_c   1.000
_cell.angle_alpha   90.00
_cell.angle_beta   90.00
_cell.angle_gamma   90.00
#
_symmetry.space_group_name_H-M   'P 1'
#
loop_
_entity.id
_entity.type
_entity.pdbx_description
1 polymer ?
#
loop_
_entity_poly.entity_id
_entity_poly.type
_entity_poly.pdbx_seq_one_letter_code
_entity_poly.pdbx_strand_id
1 'polypeptide(L)' 'MLELCQHVRPRVQRHTGLQVSIGVAQTKTLAKVANRLAKRRPELSGVCIGTETESFG' A
#
# COMPACT_ATOMS: atom_id res chain seq x y z
N MET A 1 -1.48 -5.69 10.60
CA MET A 1 -1.06 -5.32 9.21
C MET A 1 -1.39 -3.87 8.87
N LEU A 2 -2.66 -3.45 8.97
CA LEU A 2 -3.07 -2.08 8.63
C LEU A 2 -2.40 -1.01 9.51
N GLU A 3 -2.28 -1.28 10.81
CA GLU A 3 -1.62 -0.39 11.78
C GLU A 3 -0.15 -0.10 11.44
N LEU A 4 0.58 -1.09 10.94
CA LEU A 4 1.96 -0.93 10.51
C LEU A 4 2.04 0.04 9.32
N CYS A 5 1.15 -0.12 8.34
CA CYS A 5 1.09 0.77 7.16
C CYS A 5 0.76 2.22 7.57
N GLN A 6 -0.16 2.38 8.52
CA GLN A 6 -0.55 3.67 9.08
C GLN A 6 0.58 4.34 9.86
N HIS A 7 1.52 3.59 10.46
CA HIS A 7 2.68 4.16 11.14
C HIS A 7 3.86 4.44 10.22
N VAL A 8 4.13 3.53 9.27
CA VAL A 8 5.31 3.63 8.39
C VAL A 8 5.20 4.82 7.46
N ARG A 9 4.03 5.05 6.85
CA ARG A 9 3.83 6.13 5.88
C ARG A 9 4.10 7.54 6.46
N PRO A 10 3.50 7.95 7.61
CA PRO A 10 3.80 9.24 8.21
C PRO A 10 5.23 9.29 8.76
N ARG A 11 5.80 8.16 9.20
CA ARG A 11 7.21 8.12 9.62
C ARG A 11 8.14 8.40 8.45
N VAL A 12 7.94 7.76 7.30
CA VAL A 12 8.75 8.02 6.10
C VAL A 12 8.59 9.47 5.66
N GLN A 13 7.36 9.99 5.63
CA GLN A 13 7.11 11.40 5.29
C GLN A 13 7.80 12.36 6.26
N ARG A 14 7.73 12.10 7.57
CA ARG A 14 8.37 12.94 8.60
C ARG A 14 9.89 12.99 8.47
N HIS A 15 10.53 11.87 8.14
CA HIS A 15 12.00 11.78 8.14
C HIS A 15 12.62 12.10 6.77
N THR A 16 11.89 11.91 5.68
CA THR A 16 12.42 12.05 4.30
C THR A 16 11.73 13.14 3.49
N GLY A 17 10.57 13.63 3.93
CA GLY A 17 9.71 14.51 3.14
C GLY A 17 8.94 13.80 2.01
N LEU A 18 9.20 12.51 1.76
CA LEU A 18 8.61 11.78 0.64
C LEU A 18 7.31 11.10 1.03
N GLN A 19 6.28 11.28 0.20
CA GLN A 19 5.05 10.54 0.33
C GLN A 19 5.18 9.16 -0.33
N VAL A 20 4.82 8.11 0.39
CA VAL A 20 4.92 6.73 -0.09
C VAL A 20 3.57 6.04 -0.18
N SER A 21 3.50 5.03 -1.04
CA SER A 21 2.38 4.09 -1.16
C SER A 21 2.80 2.70 -0.71
N ILE A 22 1.90 1.98 -0.06
CA ILE A 22 2.16 0.65 0.53
C ILE A 22 1.18 -0.36 -0.05
N GLY A 23 1.70 -1.42 -0.68
CA GLY A 23 0.94 -2.58 -1.11
C GLY A 23 1.29 -3.79 -0.26
N VAL A 24 0.27 -4.44 0.29
CA VAL A 24 0.42 -5.61 1.16
C VAL A 24 -0.34 -6.78 0.55
N ALA A 25 0.31 -7.94 0.42
CA ALA A 25 -0.36 -9.19 0.02
C ALA A 25 0.48 -10.40 0.43
N GLN A 26 -0.06 -11.61 0.25
CA GLN A 26 0.61 -12.87 0.61
C GLN A 26 1.87 -13.17 -0.22
N THR A 27 1.96 -12.67 -1.46
CA THR A 27 3.13 -12.87 -2.35
C THR A 27 3.70 -11.55 -2.85
N LYS A 28 4.97 -11.54 -3.25
CA LYS A 28 5.65 -10.35 -3.79
C LYS A 28 4.94 -9.80 -5.03
N THR A 29 4.44 -10.68 -5.89
CA THR A 29 3.71 -10.30 -7.10
C THR A 29 2.41 -9.59 -6.75
N LEU A 30 1.58 -10.18 -5.88
CA LEU A 30 0.32 -9.56 -5.45
C LEU A 30 0.56 -8.24 -4.70
N ALA A 31 1.61 -8.16 -3.87
CA ALA A 31 1.95 -6.93 -3.15
C ALA A 31 2.32 -5.79 -4.12
N LYS A 32 2.97 -6.12 -5.25
CA LYS A 32 3.27 -5.15 -6.30
C LYS A 32 2.01 -4.67 -7.01
N VAL A 33 1.06 -5.57 -7.27
CA VAL A 33 -0.25 -5.23 -7.84
C VAL A 33 -1.03 -4.33 -6.87
N ALA A 34 -1.09 -4.67 -5.58
CA ALA A 34 -1.68 -3.83 -4.54
C ALA A 34 -1.04 -2.44 -4.49
N ASN A 35 0.29 -2.35 -4.56
CA ASN A 35 0.96 -1.04 -4.59
C ASN A 35 0.60 -0.23 -5.84
N ARG A 36 0.42 -0.89 -6.99
CA ARG A 36 -0.04 -0.23 -8.22
C ARG A 36 -1.46 0.31 -8.06
N LEU A 37 -2.37 -0.42 -7.40
CA LEU A 37 -3.70 0.08 -7.07
C LEU A 37 -3.65 1.25 -6.08
N ALA A 38 -2.89 1.12 -4.99
CA ALA A 38 -2.73 2.15 -3.97
C ALA A 38 -2.27 3.51 -4.54
N LYS A 39 -1.51 3.48 -5.64
CA LYS A 39 -1.06 4.68 -6.37
C LYS A 39 -2.11 5.25 -7.32
N ARG A 40 -2.95 4.40 -7.93
CA ARG A 40 -3.92 4.79 -8.96
C ARG A 40 -5.28 5.19 -8.41
N ARG A 41 -5.60 4.75 -7.19
CA ARG A 41 -6.88 4.95 -6.52
C ARG A 41 -6.68 5.85 -5.30
N PRO A 42 -6.89 7.18 -5.42
CA PRO A 42 -6.77 8.12 -4.31
C PRO A 42 -7.65 7.73 -3.11
N GLU A 43 -8.78 7.07 -3.34
CA GLU A 43 -9.70 6.55 -2.33
C GLU A 43 -9.03 5.55 -1.37
N LEU A 44 -7.95 4.88 -1.80
CA LEU A 44 -7.18 3.95 -0.98
C LEU A 44 -6.17 4.65 -0.06
N SER A 45 -6.08 5.99 -0.10
CA SER A 45 -5.19 6.79 0.75
C SER A 45 -3.71 6.34 0.72
N GLY A 46 -3.28 5.77 -0.42
CA GLY A 46 -1.93 5.26 -0.60
C GLY A 46 -1.64 3.92 0.08
N VAL A 47 -2.64 3.19 0.60
CA VAL A 47 -2.48 1.85 1.18
C VAL A 47 -3.48 0.87 0.57
N CYS A 48 -3.01 -0.26 0.04
CA CYS A 48 -3.86 -1.31 -0.48
C CYS A 48 -3.44 -2.67 0.08
N ILE A 49 -4.42 -3.42 0.59
CA ILE A 49 -4.22 -4.79 1.08
C ILE A 49 -4.94 -5.73 0.11
N GLY A 50 -4.17 -6.56 -0.58
CA GLY A 50 -4.70 -7.63 -1.43
C GLY A 50 -4.68 -8.95 -0.69
N THR A 51 -5.86 -9.49 -0.43
CA THR A 51 -6.02 -10.80 0.19
C THR A 51 -6.04 -11.91 -0.85
N GLU A 52 -6.54 -11.65 -2.07
CA GLU A 52 -6.76 -12.67 -3.11
C GLU A 52 -6.53 -12.12 -4.53
N THR A 53 -6.23 -12.99 -5.51
CA THR A 53 -5.99 -12.62 -6.91
C THR A 53 -7.22 -11.96 -7.56
N GLU A 54 -8.43 -12.35 -7.12
CA GLU A 54 -9.71 -11.83 -7.61
C GLU A 54 -10.00 -10.40 -7.13
N SER A 55 -9.33 -9.93 -6.06
CA SER A 55 -9.48 -8.56 -5.56
C SER A 55 -8.82 -7.50 -6.45
N PHE A 56 -8.16 -7.92 -7.53
CA PHE A 56 -7.44 -7.05 -8.47
C PHE A 56 -8.05 -7.01 -9.87
N GLY A 57 -9.17 -7.71 -10.09
CA GLY A 57 -9.99 -7.67 -11.31
C GLY A 57 -10.77 -6.37 -11.45
#